data_AF-A0A974NP26-F1
#
_entry.id   AF-A0A974NP26-F1
#
_cell.length_a   1.000
_cell.length_b   1.000
_cell.length_c   1.000
_cell.angle_alpha   90.00
_cell.angle_beta   90.00
_cell.angle_gamma   90.00
#
_symmetry.space_group_name_H-M   'P 1'
#
loop_
_entity.id
_entity.type
_entity.pdbx_description
1 polymer ?
#
loop_
_entity_poly.entity_id
_entity_poly.type
_entity_poly.pdbx_seq_one_letter_code
_entity_poly.pdbx_strand_id
1 'polypeptide(L)'
;MKKLKRRRIILLLNVLVGGFILFSVYDYFNTQKKEEQNRAFMEESRELKADYNIISFGFRMDKKIINVYVPPEEKSRNEIATTFERISKKYGMEDFEVKVKAITKGDPFEY
;
A
#
# COMPACT_ATOMS: atom_id res chain seq x y z
N MET A 1 19.78 10.42 51.11
CA MET A 1 18.77 10.48 50.02
C MET A 1 19.30 10.40 48.57
N LYS A 2 20.57 10.72 48.27
CA LYS A 2 21.11 10.75 46.88
C LYS A 2 21.09 9.39 46.14
N LYS A 3 21.30 8.26 46.83
CA LYS A 3 21.30 6.90 46.24
C LYS A 3 19.93 6.45 45.72
N LEU A 4 18.85 6.79 46.45
CA LEU A 4 17.47 6.41 46.08
C LEU A 4 17.00 7.15 44.82
N LYS A 5 17.33 8.45 44.71
CA LYS A 5 17.01 9.27 43.53
C LYS A 5 17.72 8.76 42.27
N ARG A 6 19.01 8.37 42.36
CA ARG A 6 19.75 7.76 41.23
C ARG A 6 19.15 6.44 40.76
N ARG A 7 18.72 5.56 41.67
CA ARG A 7 18.05 4.29 41.29
C ARG A 7 16.72 4.50 40.57
N ARG A 8 15.92 5.48 41.01
CA ARG A 8 14.67 5.86 40.31
C ARG A 8 14.93 6.40 38.91
N ILE A 9 15.98 7.21 38.72
CA ILE A 9 16.37 7.73 37.40
C ILE A 9 16.79 6.59 36.46
N ILE A 10 17.58 5.62 36.94
CA ILE A 10 18.02 4.46 36.14
C ILE A 10 16.81 3.59 35.74
N LEU A 11 15.87 3.36 36.65
CA LEU A 11 14.64 2.63 36.34
C LEU A 11 13.79 3.34 35.27
N LEU A 12 13.62 4.66 35.39
CA LEU A 12 12.92 5.47 34.37
C LEU A 12 13.63 5.41 33.02
N LEU A 13 14.96 5.47 33.01
CA LEU A 13 15.75 5.38 31.78
C LEU A 13 15.57 4.02 31.09
N ASN A 14 15.58 2.93 31.84
CA ASN A 14 15.37 1.58 31.30
C ASN A 14 13.96 1.41 30.71
N VAL A 15 12.94 1.99 31.35
CA VAL A 15 11.57 1.97 30.83
C VAL A 15 11.47 2.76 29.53
N LEU A 16 12.12 3.94 29.45
CA LEU A 16 12.16 4.75 28.24
C LEU A 16 12.87 4.04 27.09
N VAL A 17 14.04 3.44 27.34
CA VAL A 17 14.80 2.69 26.34
C VAL A 17 14.03 1.45 25.89
N GLY A 18 13.44 0.70 26.83
CA GLY A 18 12.61 -0.46 26.50
C GLY A 18 11.40 -0.08 25.66
N GLY A 19 10.71 1.01 26.01
CA GLY A 19 9.60 1.54 25.22
C GLY A 19 10.01 1.98 23.81
N PHE A 20 11.15 2.64 23.67
CA PHE A 20 11.68 3.06 22.37
C PHE A 20 12.04 1.87 21.45
N ILE A 21 12.63 0.81 22.01
CA ILE A 21 12.95 -0.41 21.25
C ILE A 21 11.66 -1.09 20.79
N LEU A 22 10.68 -1.25 21.69
CA LEU A 22 9.40 -1.86 21.33
C LEU A 22 8.67 -1.05 20.26
N PHE A 23 8.68 0.28 20.36
CA PHE A 23 8.12 1.16 19.34
C PHE A 23 8.81 0.99 17.99
N SER A 24 10.15 1.00 17.97
CA SER A 24 10.93 0.84 16.73
C SER A 24 10.68 -0.51 16.06
N VAL A 25 10.62 -1.58 16.84
CA VAL A 25 10.33 -2.93 16.33
C VAL A 25 8.91 -3.01 15.78
N TYR A 26 7.93 -2.44 16.49
CA TYR A 26 6.56 -2.37 16.03
C TYR A 26 6.43 -1.62 14.70
N ASP A 27 7.06 -0.45 14.60
CA ASP A 27 7.03 0.37 13.39
C ASP A 27 7.67 -0.34 12.18
N TYR A 28 8.78 -1.05 12.43
CA TYR A 28 9.43 -1.89 11.42
C TYR A 28 8.52 -3.01 10.90
N PHE A 29 7.91 -3.79 11.81
CA PHE A 29 6.99 -4.87 11.40
C PHE A 29 5.75 -4.33 10.67
N ASN A 30 5.23 -3.18 11.11
CA ASN A 30 4.08 -2.56 10.47
C ASN A 30 4.42 -2.06 9.05
N THR A 31 5.63 -1.53 8.86
CA THR A 31 6.13 -1.10 7.54
C THR A 31 6.32 -2.30 6.61
N GLN A 32 6.98 -3.36 7.08
CA GLN A 32 7.17 -4.60 6.32
C GLN A 32 5.83 -5.22 5.87
N LYS A 33 4.86 -5.29 6.79
CA LYS A 33 3.53 -5.82 6.46
C LYS A 33 2.85 -5.03 5.34
N LYS A 34 2.97 -3.70 5.34
CA LYS A 34 2.42 -2.84 4.28
C LYS A 34 3.13 -3.04 2.95
N GLU A 35 4.46 -3.18 2.96
CA GLU A 35 5.24 -3.48 1.76
C GLU A 35 4.84 -4.83 1.15
N GLU A 36 4.68 -5.86 1.99
CA GLU A 36 4.25 -7.19 1.56
C GLU A 36 2.83 -7.17 0.98
N GLN A 37 1.89 -6.47 1.61
CA GLN A 37 0.53 -6.27 1.11
C GLN A 37 0.52 -5.56 -0.25
N ASN A 38 1.30 -4.48 -0.39
CA ASN A 38 1.42 -3.74 -1.65
C ASN A 38 2.03 -4.61 -2.75
N ARG A 39 3.03 -5.43 -2.43
CA ARG A 39 3.63 -6.36 -3.37
C ARG A 39 2.65 -7.43 -3.82
N ALA A 40 1.91 -8.03 -2.88
CA ALA A 40 0.90 -9.04 -3.19
C ALA A 40 -0.24 -8.45 -4.05
N PHE A 41 -0.68 -7.22 -3.76
CA PHE A 41 -1.63 -6.49 -4.60
C PHE A 41 -1.11 -6.31 -6.02
N MET A 42 0.16 -5.89 -6.19
CA MET A 42 0.77 -5.70 -7.51
C MET A 42 0.91 -7.00 -8.28
N GLU A 43 1.17 -8.11 -7.60
CA GLU A 43 1.31 -9.44 -8.20
C GLU A 43 -0.04 -9.96 -8.71
N GLU A 44 -1.09 -9.97 -7.87
CA GLU A 44 -2.44 -10.39 -8.27
C GLU A 44 -3.03 -9.45 -9.34
N SER A 45 -2.77 -8.14 -9.24
CA SER A 45 -3.19 -7.16 -10.27
C SER A 45 -2.46 -7.34 -11.61
N ARG A 46 -1.23 -7.87 -11.59
CA ARG A 46 -0.47 -8.15 -12.81
C ARG A 46 -1.02 -9.37 -13.55
N GLU A 47 -1.54 -10.35 -12.83
CA GLU A 47 -2.25 -11.49 -13.44
C GLU A 47 -3.51 -10.99 -14.17
N LEU A 48 -4.28 -10.07 -13.58
CA LEU A 48 -5.42 -9.45 -14.24
C LEU A 48 -5.07 -8.68 -15.52
N LYS A 49 -3.85 -8.12 -15.60
CA LYS A 49 -3.38 -7.46 -16.82
C LYS A 49 -3.25 -8.44 -18.00
N ALA A 50 -3.10 -9.74 -17.74
CA ALA A 50 -3.13 -10.76 -18.80
C ALA A 50 -4.56 -11.12 -19.23
N ASP A 51 -5.52 -11.10 -18.29
CA ASP A 51 -6.92 -11.46 -18.54
C ASP A 51 -7.73 -10.34 -19.20
N TYR A 52 -7.40 -9.09 -18.91
CA TYR A 52 -8.03 -7.89 -19.48
C TYR A 52 -7.05 -7.13 -20.37
N ASN A 53 -7.55 -6.32 -21.31
CA ASN A 53 -6.68 -5.49 -22.16
C ASN A 53 -6.19 -4.24 -21.41
N ILE A 54 -5.40 -4.44 -20.35
CA ILE A 54 -4.86 -3.36 -19.52
C ILE A 54 -3.49 -2.96 -20.06
N ILE A 55 -3.33 -1.67 -20.40
CA ILE A 55 -2.06 -1.10 -20.88
C ILE A 55 -1.09 -1.00 -19.71
N SER A 56 -1.50 -0.35 -18.63
CA SER A 56 -0.71 -0.18 -17.41
C SER A 56 -1.61 0.04 -16.20
N PHE A 57 -1.06 -0.16 -15.01
CA PHE A 57 -1.74 0.19 -13.78
C PHE A 57 -0.71 0.64 -12.74
N GLY A 58 -1.16 1.46 -11.80
CA GLY A 58 -0.31 1.94 -10.72
C GLY A 58 -1.11 2.62 -9.65
N PHE A 59 -0.62 2.56 -8.42
CA PHE A 59 -1.29 3.17 -7.27
C PHE A 59 -0.47 4.33 -6.71
N ARG A 60 -1.19 5.30 -6.15
CA ARG A 60 -0.67 6.49 -5.50
C ARG A 60 -1.06 6.44 -4.03
N MET A 61 -0.10 6.16 -3.16
CA MET A 61 -0.31 6.08 -1.71
C MET A 61 -0.68 7.42 -1.09
N ASP A 62 -0.14 8.52 -1.62
CA ASP A 62 -0.41 9.90 -1.17
C ASP A 62 -1.88 10.29 -1.38
N LYS A 63 -2.45 9.89 -2.52
CA LYS A 63 -3.83 10.23 -2.91
C LYS A 63 -4.83 9.11 -2.64
N LYS A 64 -4.34 7.92 -2.25
CA LYS A 64 -5.14 6.69 -2.14
C LYS A 64 -5.93 6.43 -3.43
N ILE A 65 -5.23 6.42 -4.57
CA ILE A 65 -5.85 6.19 -5.88
C ILE A 65 -5.13 5.07 -6.59
N ILE A 66 -5.88 4.09 -7.10
CA ILE A 66 -5.41 3.07 -8.04
C ILE A 66 -5.83 3.52 -9.43
N ASN A 67 -4.86 3.83 -10.31
CA ASN A 67 -5.12 4.15 -11.70
C ASN A 67 -4.92 2.89 -12.54
N VAL A 68 -5.93 2.54 -13.33
CA VAL A 68 -5.86 1.45 -14.30
C VAL A 68 -6.06 2.08 -15.67
N TYR A 69 -5.13 1.82 -16.58
CA TYR A 69 -5.11 2.39 -17.90
C TYR A 69 -5.43 1.32 -18.93
N VAL A 70 -6.46 1.56 -19.72
CA VAL A 70 -7.01 0.63 -20.71
C VAL A 70 -7.11 1.34 -22.07
N PRO A 71 -7.14 0.64 -23.20
CA PRO A 71 -7.35 1.27 -24.49
C PRO A 71 -8.79 1.80 -24.61
N PRO A 72 -9.04 2.78 -25.49
CA PRO A 72 -10.37 3.36 -25.68
C PRO A 72 -11.43 2.33 -26.07
N GLU A 73 -11.03 1.27 -26.77
CA GLU A 73 -11.91 0.20 -27.24
C GLU A 73 -12.33 -0.78 -26.14
N GLU A 74 -11.70 -0.72 -24.95
CA GLU A 74 -12.04 -1.61 -23.83
C GLU A 74 -13.45 -1.33 -23.31
N LYS A 75 -14.28 -2.37 -23.34
CA LYS A 75 -15.70 -2.34 -22.95
C LYS A 75 -15.90 -2.81 -21.51
N SER A 76 -14.97 -3.58 -20.95
CA SER A 76 -15.04 -4.14 -19.60
C SER A 76 -14.52 -3.19 -18.51
N ARG A 77 -14.55 -1.88 -18.74
CA ARG A 77 -14.00 -0.88 -17.78
C ARG A 77 -14.62 -0.97 -16.39
N ASN A 78 -15.93 -1.19 -16.32
CA ASN A 78 -16.65 -1.33 -15.04
C ASN A 78 -16.27 -2.63 -14.32
N GLU A 79 -16.07 -3.71 -15.07
CA GLU A 79 -15.65 -4.99 -14.53
C GLU A 79 -14.22 -4.90 -13.99
N ILE A 80 -13.31 -4.30 -14.76
CA ILE A 80 -11.93 -4.02 -14.34
C ILE A 80 -11.93 -3.19 -13.05
N ALA A 81 -12.73 -2.12 -12.98
CA ALA A 81 -12.84 -1.29 -11.79
C ALA A 81 -13.27 -2.12 -10.57
N THR A 82 -14.30 -2.94 -10.74
CA THR A 82 -14.86 -3.80 -9.67
C THR A 82 -13.86 -4.85 -9.21
N THR A 83 -13.14 -5.48 -10.14
CA THR A 83 -12.15 -6.52 -9.81
C THR A 83 -10.96 -5.92 -9.08
N PHE A 84 -10.43 -4.77 -9.54
CA PHE A 84 -9.38 -4.05 -8.83
C PHE A 84 -9.84 -3.58 -7.44
N GLU A 85 -11.08 -3.13 -7.31
CA GLU A 85 -11.64 -2.75 -6.00
C GLU A 85 -11.69 -3.96 -5.05
N ARG A 86 -12.11 -5.13 -5.54
CA ARG A 86 -12.14 -6.36 -4.75
C ARG A 86 -10.75 -6.77 -4.27
N ILE A 87 -9.75 -6.71 -5.14
CA ILE A 87 -8.36 -7.04 -4.80
C ILE A 87 -7.80 -6.01 -3.81
N SER A 88 -8.07 -4.72 -4.01
CA SER A 88 -7.63 -3.67 -3.09
C SER A 88 -8.15 -3.91 -1.66
N LYS A 89 -9.43 -4.28 -1.52
CA LYS A 89 -10.03 -4.63 -0.22
C LYS A 89 -9.39 -5.86 0.41
N LYS A 90 -9.08 -6.89 -0.38
CA LYS A 90 -8.40 -8.12 0.09
C LYS A 90 -7.05 -7.82 0.76
N TYR A 91 -6.32 -6.81 0.27
CA TYR A 91 -5.01 -6.43 0.78
C TYR A 91 -5.01 -5.22 1.72
N GLY A 92 -6.19 -4.80 2.21
CA GLY A 92 -6.28 -3.71 3.20
C GLY A 92 -6.08 -2.31 2.61
N MET A 93 -6.34 -2.15 1.31
CA MET A 93 -6.35 -0.87 0.58
C MET A 93 -7.78 -0.39 0.33
N GLU A 94 -8.69 -0.66 1.27
CA GLU A 94 -10.12 -0.41 1.16
C GLU A 94 -10.50 1.08 1.05
N ASP A 95 -9.60 1.97 1.44
CA ASP A 95 -9.72 3.42 1.33
C ASP A 95 -9.19 3.98 0.00
N PHE A 96 -8.71 3.11 -0.91
CA PHE A 96 -8.24 3.53 -2.22
C PHE A 96 -9.38 3.61 -3.24
N GLU A 97 -9.41 4.72 -3.99
CA GLU A 97 -10.34 4.93 -5.09
C GLU A 97 -9.76 4.32 -6.38
N VAL A 98 -10.51 3.41 -7.03
CA VAL A 98 -10.12 2.81 -8.31
C VAL A 98 -10.61 3.67 -9.47
N LYS A 99 -9.69 4.14 -10.31
CA LYS A 99 -9.97 4.95 -11.50
C LYS A 99 -9.50 4.22 -12.75
N VAL A 100 -10.46 3.78 -13.55
CA VAL A 100 -10.19 3.22 -14.89
C VAL A 100 -10.23 4.34 -15.91
N LYS A 101 -9.11 4.56 -16.60
CA LYS A 101 -8.93 5.62 -17.59
C LYS A 101 -8.59 5.01 -18.94
N ALA A 102 -9.21 5.54 -19.99
CA ALA A 102 -8.84 5.22 -21.35
C ALA A 102 -7.62 6.05 -21.75
N ILE A 103 -6.59 5.40 -22.28
CA ILE A 103 -5.42 6.07 -22.88
C ILE A 103 -5.09 5.47 -24.24
N THR A 104 -4.49 6.27 -25.09
CA THR A 104 -3.97 5.85 -26.39
C THR A 104 -2.49 5.46 -26.27
N LYS A 105 -2.05 4.54 -27.13
CA LYS A 105 -0.65 4.12 -27.21
C LYS A 105 0.24 5.35 -27.54
N GLY A 106 1.25 5.64 -26.72
CA GLY A 106 2.07 6.85 -26.81
C GLY A 106 1.69 7.98 -25.84
N ASP A 107 0.66 7.83 -25.01
CA ASP A 107 0.39 8.76 -23.91
C ASP A 107 1.50 8.71 -22.84
N PRO A 108 1.86 9.82 -22.18
CA PRO A 108 2.94 9.90 -21.20
C PRO A 108 2.73 9.07 -19.92
N PHE A 109 1.66 8.29 -19.86
CA PHE A 109 1.30 7.38 -18.78
C PHE A 109 1.61 5.91 -19.13
N GLU A 110 2.19 5.65 -20.30
CA GLU A 110 2.75 4.36 -20.70
C GLU A 110 4.09 4.17 -19.98
N TYR A 111 4.07 3.44 -18.85
CA TYR A 111 5.25 3.00 -18.09
C TYR A 111 5.35 1.48 -18.11
#